data_AF-A0A7R9UYY1-F1
#
_entry.id   AF-A0A7R9UYY1-F1
#
_cell.length_a   1.000
_cell.length_b   1.000
_cell.length_c   1.000
_cell.angle_alpha   90.00
_cell.angle_beta   90.00
_cell.angle_gamma   90.00
#
_symmetry.space_group_name_H-M   'P 1'
#
loop_
_entity.id
_entity.type
_entity.pdbx_description
1 polymer ?
#
loop_
_entity_poly.entity_id
_entity_poly.type
_entity_poly.pdbx_seq_one_letter_code
_entity_poly.pdbx_strand_id
1 'polypeptide(L)'
;SGPADLCERTIATRAPAARRCAARADALVADAEAAIHAAFSLATFGPQPFWLLMVVLPRWSVTRAVMRPLLPVVAFSLVHLFIVVVSASQDGGAAPLAEFAGVFDASAAGDPQGAMVNMMRYPAFVAEEWQHVLVWDLFVGRWIWADGLARGVPIRASVLLCNLIGPPGLLLHLATCIVTGKGLPPPPALAATG
;
A
#
# COMPACT_ATOMS: atom_id res chain seq x y z
N SER A 1 -40.86 48.12 -7.84
CA SER A 1 -40.02 46.91 -7.73
C SER A 1 -39.27 46.74 -9.03
N GLY A 2 -38.02 47.21 -9.11
CA GLY A 2 -37.23 47.20 -10.34
C GLY A 2 -36.36 45.94 -10.47
N PRO A 3 -35.90 45.58 -11.69
CA PRO A 3 -35.09 44.38 -11.94
C PRO A 3 -33.78 44.30 -11.14
N ALA A 4 -33.20 45.45 -10.73
CA ALA A 4 -31.99 45.49 -9.89
C ALA A 4 -32.23 44.92 -8.47
N ASP A 5 -33.41 45.13 -7.91
CA ASP A 5 -33.80 44.72 -6.57
C ASP A 5 -34.09 43.19 -6.51
N LEU A 6 -34.53 42.61 -7.62
CA LEU A 6 -34.61 41.14 -7.80
C LEU A 6 -33.22 40.50 -7.93
N CYS A 7 -32.27 41.17 -8.60
CA CYS A 7 -30.89 40.70 -8.73
C CYS A 7 -30.16 40.70 -7.37
N GLU A 8 -30.26 41.79 -6.61
CA GLU A 8 -29.65 41.88 -5.27
C GLU A 8 -30.21 40.84 -4.29
N ARG A 9 -31.53 40.61 -4.29
CA ARG A 9 -32.15 39.57 -3.45
C ARG A 9 -31.72 38.16 -3.87
N THR A 10 -31.49 37.92 -5.16
CA THR A 10 -31.00 36.64 -5.67
C THR A 10 -29.51 36.42 -5.32
N ILE A 11 -28.70 37.47 -5.30
CA ILE A 11 -27.30 37.41 -4.88
C ILE A 11 -27.18 37.20 -3.35
N ALA A 12 -27.98 37.93 -2.57
CA ALA A 12 -28.00 37.83 -1.11
C ALA A 12 -28.46 36.46 -0.59
N THR A 13 -29.35 35.78 -1.31
CA THR A 13 -29.81 34.41 -0.97
C THR A 13 -28.85 33.32 -1.45
N ARG A 14 -28.09 33.54 -2.53
CA ARG A 14 -27.06 32.60 -3.02
C ARG A 14 -25.77 32.62 -2.19
N ALA A 15 -25.39 33.77 -1.64
CA ALA A 15 -24.18 33.90 -0.82
C ALA A 15 -24.11 32.95 0.41
N PRO A 16 -25.15 32.79 1.24
CA PRO A 16 -25.13 31.86 2.36
C PRO A 16 -25.23 30.39 1.93
N ALA A 17 -25.91 30.08 0.82
CA ALA A 17 -25.97 28.72 0.28
C ALA A 17 -24.61 28.27 -0.30
N ALA A 18 -23.93 29.15 -1.04
CA ALA A 18 -22.59 28.91 -1.57
C ALA A 18 -21.57 28.71 -0.44
N ARG A 19 -21.61 29.53 0.62
CA ARG A 19 -20.76 29.35 1.81
C ARG A 19 -21.01 28.03 2.54
N ARG A 20 -22.26 27.55 2.60
CA ARG A 20 -22.61 26.25 3.19
C ARG A 20 -22.12 25.08 2.33
N CYS A 21 -22.20 25.18 1.00
CA CYS A 21 -21.63 24.17 0.11
C CYS A 21 -20.09 24.12 0.24
N ALA A 22 -19.42 25.27 0.27
CA ALA A 22 -17.97 25.35 0.48
C ALA A 22 -17.57 24.71 1.82
N ALA A 23 -18.21 25.10 2.92
CA ALA A 23 -17.92 24.52 4.24
C ALA A 23 -18.18 23.01 4.32
N ARG A 24 -19.16 22.47 3.57
CA ARG A 24 -19.40 21.03 3.47
C ARG A 24 -18.34 20.33 2.64
N ALA A 25 -17.88 20.93 1.54
CA ALA A 25 -16.79 20.40 0.74
C ALA A 25 -15.50 20.37 1.56
N ASP A 26 -15.16 21.46 2.26
CA ASP A 26 -13.99 21.55 3.14
C ASP A 26 -14.02 20.47 4.23
N ALA A 27 -15.19 20.23 4.84
CA ALA A 27 -15.35 19.17 5.84
C ALA A 27 -15.15 17.76 5.27
N LEU A 28 -15.69 17.48 4.07
CA LEU A 28 -15.51 16.19 3.40
C LEU A 28 -14.04 15.93 3.02
N VAL A 29 -13.32 16.97 2.57
CA VAL A 29 -11.88 16.89 2.28
C VAL A 29 -11.09 16.64 3.56
N ALA A 30 -11.37 17.37 4.63
CA ALA A 30 -10.70 17.17 5.93
C ALA A 30 -10.94 15.75 6.48
N ASP A 31 -12.16 15.23 6.35
CA ASP A 31 -12.49 13.85 6.74
C ASP A 31 -11.72 12.83 5.90
N ALA A 32 -11.56 13.07 4.59
CA ALA A 32 -10.80 12.19 3.69
C ALA A 32 -9.29 12.20 4.00
N GLU A 33 -8.69 13.36 4.21
CA GLU A 33 -7.28 13.48 4.61
C GLU A 33 -7.01 12.77 5.94
N ALA A 34 -7.88 12.97 6.93
CA ALA A 34 -7.79 12.29 8.21
C ALA A 34 -7.91 10.76 8.06
N ALA A 35 -8.80 10.29 7.19
CA ALA A 35 -8.97 8.87 6.91
C ALA A 35 -7.76 8.26 6.20
N ILE A 36 -7.17 8.95 5.21
CA ILE A 36 -5.93 8.51 4.55
C ILE A 36 -4.78 8.43 5.55
N HIS A 37 -4.62 9.43 6.42
CA HIS A 37 -3.58 9.44 7.44
C HIS A 37 -3.74 8.29 8.46
N ALA A 38 -4.98 8.01 8.88
CA ALA A 38 -5.28 6.88 9.74
C ALA A 38 -4.99 5.54 9.05
N ALA A 39 -5.37 5.40 7.78
CA ALA A 39 -5.08 4.22 6.97
C ALA A 39 -3.57 4.02 6.78
N PHE A 40 -2.81 5.08 6.53
CA PHE A 40 -1.35 5.06 6.45
C PHE A 40 -0.68 4.59 7.75
N SER A 41 -1.20 5.05 8.90
CA SER A 41 -0.72 4.62 10.22
C SER A 41 -1.03 3.14 10.48
N LEU A 42 -2.25 2.71 10.14
CA LEU A 42 -2.68 1.31 10.24
C LEU A 42 -1.84 0.40 9.32
N ALA A 43 -1.60 0.84 8.09
CA ALA A 43 -0.75 0.19 7.11
C ALA A 43 0.68 -0.02 7.63
N THR A 44 1.25 0.98 8.29
CA THR A 44 2.64 0.94 8.77
C THR A 44 2.80 0.03 9.98
N PHE A 45 1.91 0.14 10.97
CA PHE A 45 2.05 -0.57 12.26
C PHE A 45 1.24 -1.85 12.36
N GLY A 46 0.13 -1.95 11.64
CA GLY A 46 -0.77 -3.10 11.65
C GLY A 46 -0.10 -4.42 11.24
N PRO A 47 0.82 -4.45 10.26
CA PRO A 47 1.51 -5.68 9.88
C PRO A 47 2.50 -6.21 10.93
N GLN A 48 3.01 -5.34 11.82
CA GLN A 48 4.15 -5.64 12.69
C GLN A 48 3.94 -6.85 13.63
N PRO A 49 2.76 -7.06 14.24
CA PRO A 49 2.48 -8.27 15.00
C PRO A 49 2.63 -9.55 14.17
N PHE A 50 2.23 -9.55 12.89
CA PHE A 50 2.37 -10.73 12.02
C PHE A 50 3.84 -11.02 11.70
N TRP A 51 4.64 -9.98 11.47
CA TRP A 51 6.09 -10.12 11.31
C TRP A 51 6.74 -10.70 12.57
N LEU A 52 6.38 -10.18 13.75
CA LEU A 52 6.88 -10.69 15.02
C LEU A 52 6.53 -12.19 15.20
N LEU A 53 5.30 -12.59 14.88
CA LEU A 53 4.87 -13.99 14.92
C LEU A 53 5.70 -14.87 13.98
N MET A 54 5.91 -14.45 12.74
CA MET A 54 6.68 -15.22 11.75
C MET A 54 8.17 -15.33 12.09
N VAL A 55 8.76 -14.30 12.69
CA VAL A 55 10.20 -14.29 13.04
C VAL A 55 10.46 -15.02 14.36
N VAL A 56 9.73 -14.67 15.42
CA VAL A 56 10.00 -15.16 16.78
C VAL A 56 9.38 -16.55 17.00
N LEU A 57 8.11 -16.71 16.60
CA LEU A 57 7.28 -17.90 16.87
C LEU A 57 6.79 -18.59 15.57
N PRO A 58 7.67 -18.91 14.60
CA PRO A 58 7.26 -19.35 13.26
C PRO A 58 6.40 -20.62 13.25
N ARG A 59 6.63 -21.52 14.21
CA ARG A 59 5.97 -22.83 14.28
C ARG A 59 4.76 -22.86 15.22
N TRP A 60 4.47 -21.77 15.93
CA TRP A 60 3.38 -21.70 16.90
C TRP A 60 2.02 -21.90 16.19
N SER A 61 1.08 -22.56 16.88
CA SER A 61 -0.24 -22.87 16.35
C SER A 61 -1.01 -21.62 15.92
N VAL A 62 -0.89 -20.53 16.69
CA VAL A 62 -1.51 -19.23 16.36
C VAL A 62 -0.86 -18.61 15.12
N THR A 63 0.47 -18.56 15.04
CA THR A 63 1.17 -18.08 13.85
C THR A 63 0.69 -18.81 12.60
N ARG A 64 0.57 -20.14 12.68
CA ARG A 64 0.05 -20.96 11.58
C ARG A 64 -1.41 -20.66 11.27
N ALA A 65 -2.27 -20.54 12.28
CA ALA A 65 -3.69 -20.27 12.07
C ALA A 65 -3.93 -18.91 11.38
N VAL A 66 -3.14 -17.90 11.74
CA VAL A 66 -3.25 -16.53 11.22
C VAL A 66 -2.58 -16.37 9.86
N MET A 67 -1.37 -16.93 9.67
CA MET A 67 -0.57 -16.71 8.47
C MET A 67 -0.78 -17.77 7.37
N ARG A 68 -1.40 -18.92 7.65
CA ARG A 68 -1.75 -19.89 6.59
C ARG A 68 -2.80 -19.34 5.63
N PRO A 69 -3.90 -18.71 6.07
CA PRO A 69 -4.81 -18.02 5.15
C PRO A 69 -4.10 -16.83 4.47
N LEU A 70 -4.65 -16.38 3.34
CA LEU A 70 -4.26 -15.10 2.72
C LEU A 70 -4.90 -13.88 3.41
N LEU A 71 -5.69 -14.10 4.47
CA LEU A 71 -6.54 -13.07 5.08
C LEU A 71 -5.76 -11.81 5.51
N PRO A 72 -4.60 -11.87 6.18
CA PRO A 72 -3.85 -10.65 6.52
C PRO A 72 -3.44 -9.85 5.28
N VAL A 73 -2.97 -10.53 4.23
CA VAL A 73 -2.59 -9.88 2.97
C VAL A 73 -3.81 -9.22 2.34
N VAL A 74 -4.92 -9.95 2.20
CA VAL A 74 -6.18 -9.42 1.64
C VAL A 74 -6.67 -8.21 2.42
N ALA A 75 -6.62 -8.26 3.76
CA ALA A 75 -7.03 -7.13 4.60
C ALA A 75 -6.19 -5.88 4.32
N PHE A 76 -4.86 -5.98 4.26
CA PHE A 76 -4.01 -4.83 3.93
C PHE A 76 -4.11 -4.40 2.47
N SER A 77 -4.39 -5.32 1.53
CA SER A 77 -4.72 -4.97 0.15
C SER A 77 -6.01 -4.17 0.05
N LEU A 78 -7.01 -4.44 0.90
CA LEU A 78 -8.22 -3.64 0.96
C LEU A 78 -7.97 -2.25 1.56
N VAL A 79 -7.06 -2.13 2.53
CA VAL A 79 -6.60 -0.82 3.04
C VAL A 79 -5.88 -0.03 1.94
N HIS A 80 -5.03 -0.69 1.17
CA HIS A 80 -4.39 -0.08 0.00
C HIS A 80 -5.43 0.42 -1.01
N LEU A 81 -6.37 -0.45 -1.41
CA LEU A 81 -7.44 -0.07 -2.33
C LEU A 81 -8.28 1.11 -1.80
N PHE A 82 -8.56 1.13 -0.51
CA PHE A 82 -9.23 2.26 0.13
C PHE A 82 -8.44 3.56 -0.05
N ILE A 83 -7.12 3.57 0.24
CA ILE A 83 -6.26 4.75 0.05
C ILE A 83 -6.31 5.19 -1.42
N VAL A 84 -6.14 4.28 -2.38
CA VAL A 84 -6.18 4.58 -3.82
C VAL A 84 -7.50 5.27 -4.20
N VAL A 85 -8.63 4.68 -3.81
CA VAL A 85 -9.97 5.18 -4.19
C VAL A 85 -10.26 6.54 -3.55
N VAL A 86 -9.96 6.72 -2.27
CA VAL A 86 -10.20 8.00 -1.58
C VAL A 86 -9.28 9.07 -2.13
N SER A 87 -7.99 8.78 -2.30
CA SER A 87 -7.01 9.71 -2.89
C SER A 87 -7.41 10.17 -4.28
N ALA A 88 -7.83 9.24 -5.15
CA ALA A 88 -8.25 9.56 -6.52
C ALA A 88 -9.54 10.41 -6.57
N SER A 89 -10.36 10.38 -5.52
CA SER A 89 -11.59 11.18 -5.43
C SER A 89 -11.38 12.62 -4.95
N GLN A 90 -10.20 12.96 -4.46
CA GLN A 90 -9.89 14.32 -3.99
C GLN A 90 -9.66 15.28 -5.17
N ASP A 91 -9.90 16.58 -4.96
CA ASP A 91 -9.55 17.61 -5.93
C ASP A 91 -8.05 17.59 -6.21
N GLY A 92 -7.67 17.40 -7.49
CA GLY A 92 -6.26 17.23 -7.87
C GLY A 92 -5.67 15.85 -7.54
N GLY A 93 -6.47 14.89 -7.06
CA GLY A 93 -6.01 13.53 -6.73
C GLY A 93 -5.46 12.74 -7.92
N ALA A 94 -5.81 13.14 -9.14
CA ALA A 94 -5.24 12.59 -10.39
C ALA A 94 -3.97 13.31 -10.87
N ALA A 95 -3.52 14.39 -10.21
CA ALA A 95 -2.31 15.12 -10.59
C ALA A 95 -1.05 14.22 -10.62
N PRO A 96 -0.83 13.31 -9.64
CA PRO A 96 0.30 12.38 -9.71
C PRO A 96 0.24 11.46 -10.93
N LEU A 97 -0.96 11.07 -11.39
CA LEU A 97 -1.12 10.20 -12.55
C LEU A 97 -0.68 10.86 -13.86
N ALA A 98 -0.86 12.18 -13.98
CA ALA A 98 -0.35 12.93 -15.12
C ALA A 98 1.19 12.97 -15.12
N GLU A 99 1.81 13.11 -13.96
CA GLU A 99 3.28 13.10 -13.79
C GLU A 99 3.88 11.70 -13.95
N PHE A 100 3.12 10.65 -13.63
CA PHE A 100 3.54 9.25 -13.74
C PHE A 100 3.98 8.86 -15.16
N ALA A 101 3.45 9.49 -16.20
CA ALA A 101 3.90 9.28 -17.57
C ALA A 101 5.41 9.55 -17.75
N GLY A 102 5.96 10.52 -16.99
CA GLY A 102 7.39 10.83 -17.00
C GLY A 102 8.27 9.72 -16.42
N VAL A 103 7.72 8.84 -15.56
CA VAL A 103 8.44 7.67 -15.04
C VAL A 103 8.76 6.66 -16.14
N PHE A 104 7.93 6.62 -17.20
CA PHE A 104 8.10 5.70 -18.33
C PHE A 104 8.60 6.40 -19.60
N ASP A 105 9.09 7.63 -19.49
CA ASP A 105 9.75 8.30 -20.61
C ASP A 105 11.14 7.67 -20.83
N ALA A 106 11.21 6.77 -21.81
CA ALA A 106 12.43 6.09 -22.23
C ALA A 106 13.27 6.92 -23.22
N SER A 107 12.90 8.18 -23.51
CA SER A 107 13.69 9.04 -24.36
C SER A 107 15.03 9.40 -23.72
N ALA A 108 16.00 9.82 -24.53
CA ALA A 108 17.30 10.26 -24.04
C ALA A 108 17.23 11.51 -23.13
N ALA A 109 16.10 12.22 -23.15
CA ALA A 109 15.84 13.38 -22.30
C ALA A 109 14.98 13.05 -21.07
N GLY A 110 14.49 11.81 -20.96
CA GLY A 110 13.66 11.37 -19.85
C GLY A 110 14.43 11.31 -18.53
N ASP A 111 13.76 11.68 -17.44
CA ASP A 111 14.27 11.55 -16.07
C ASP A 111 13.25 10.79 -15.20
N PRO A 112 13.20 9.45 -15.30
CA PRO A 112 12.26 8.63 -14.53
C PRO A 112 12.35 8.83 -13.02
N GLN A 113 13.58 9.01 -12.52
CA GLN A 113 13.81 9.22 -11.10
C GLN A 113 13.33 10.61 -10.67
N GLY A 114 13.61 11.65 -11.46
CA GLY A 114 13.10 13.00 -11.22
C GLY A 114 11.58 13.07 -11.25
N ALA A 115 10.93 12.37 -12.19
CA ALA A 115 9.48 12.23 -12.22
C ALA A 115 8.92 11.59 -10.93
N MET A 116 9.52 10.49 -10.48
CA MET A 116 9.14 9.87 -9.20
C MET A 116 9.34 10.79 -8.00
N VAL A 117 10.48 11.50 -7.94
CA VAL A 117 10.78 12.48 -6.87
C VAL A 117 9.74 13.61 -6.84
N ASN A 118 9.28 14.07 -8.01
CA ASN A 118 8.23 15.09 -8.08
C ASN A 118 6.90 14.56 -7.56
N MET A 119 6.54 13.31 -7.88
CA MET A 119 5.32 12.68 -7.37
C MET A 119 5.32 12.48 -5.85
N MET A 120 6.48 12.30 -5.23
CA MET A 120 6.60 12.21 -3.76
C MET A 120 6.19 13.51 -3.03
N ARG A 121 5.96 14.62 -3.75
CA ARG A 121 5.39 15.84 -3.17
C ARG A 121 3.92 15.73 -2.83
N TYR A 122 3.21 14.74 -3.38
CA TYR A 122 1.80 14.50 -3.13
C TYR A 122 1.63 13.52 -1.96
N PRO A 123 1.09 13.95 -0.80
CA PRO A 123 0.91 13.06 0.36
C PRO A 123 0.06 11.82 0.06
N ALA A 124 -0.95 11.99 -0.79
CA ALA A 124 -1.84 10.92 -1.25
C ALA A 124 -1.08 9.82 -2.02
N PHE A 125 -0.12 10.21 -2.86
CA PHE A 125 0.75 9.30 -3.59
C PHE A 125 1.73 8.58 -2.65
N VAL A 126 2.36 9.32 -1.73
CA VAL A 126 3.24 8.72 -0.71
C VAL A 126 2.49 7.67 0.12
N ALA A 127 1.24 7.96 0.50
CA ALA A 127 0.44 7.02 1.28
C ALA A 127 0.08 5.75 0.50
N GLU A 128 -0.22 5.90 -0.80
CA GLU A 128 -0.53 4.80 -1.69
C GLU A 128 0.70 3.91 -1.94
N GLU A 129 1.82 4.48 -2.39
CA GLU A 129 3.06 3.75 -2.71
C GLU A 129 3.69 3.09 -1.48
N TRP A 130 3.67 3.75 -0.32
CA TRP A 130 4.18 3.15 0.91
C TRP A 130 3.38 1.90 1.30
N GLN A 131 2.05 1.99 1.22
CA GLN A 131 1.21 0.83 1.51
C GLN A 131 1.34 -0.25 0.41
N HIS A 132 1.57 0.17 -0.84
CA HIS A 132 1.85 -0.73 -1.97
C HIS A 132 3.05 -1.63 -1.63
N VAL A 133 4.19 -1.05 -1.25
CA VAL A 133 5.39 -1.85 -0.93
C VAL A 133 5.20 -2.73 0.30
N LEU A 134 4.56 -2.22 1.36
CA LEU A 134 4.34 -2.98 2.60
C LEU A 134 3.49 -4.23 2.41
N VAL A 135 2.43 -4.16 1.60
CA VAL A 135 1.56 -5.33 1.37
C VAL A 135 2.25 -6.39 0.52
N TRP A 136 3.08 -5.98 -0.46
CA TRP A 136 3.90 -6.92 -1.23
C TRP A 136 4.98 -7.58 -0.39
N ASP A 137 5.63 -6.83 0.51
CA ASP A 137 6.60 -7.40 1.43
C ASP A 137 5.93 -8.41 2.37
N LEU A 138 4.75 -8.10 2.90
CA LEU A 138 3.99 -9.05 3.74
C LEU A 138 3.62 -10.33 2.95
N PHE A 139 3.20 -10.17 1.69
CA PHE A 139 2.89 -11.31 0.82
C PHE A 139 4.12 -12.20 0.59
N VAL A 140 5.25 -11.62 0.23
CA VAL A 140 6.51 -12.34 -0.01
C VAL A 140 7.06 -12.94 1.29
N GLY A 141 7.06 -12.21 2.39
CA GLY A 141 7.50 -12.69 3.70
C GLY A 141 6.67 -13.86 4.20
N ARG A 142 5.35 -13.81 4.02
CA ARG A 142 4.44 -14.93 4.28
C ARG A 142 4.77 -16.14 3.39
N TRP A 143 5.08 -15.91 2.12
CA TRP A 143 5.46 -16.99 1.20
C TRP A 143 6.78 -17.64 1.61
N ILE A 144 7.82 -16.85 1.95
CA ILE A 144 9.11 -17.33 2.49
C ILE A 144 8.87 -18.20 3.73
N TRP A 145 8.04 -17.71 4.66
CA TRP A 145 7.68 -18.43 5.87
C TRP A 145 7.02 -19.78 5.56
N ALA A 146 6.04 -19.81 4.64
CA ALA A 146 5.32 -21.03 4.28
C ALA A 146 6.22 -22.06 3.57
N ASP A 147 6.98 -21.62 2.56
CA ASP A 147 7.91 -22.47 1.80
C ASP A 147 9.00 -23.06 2.71
N GLY A 148 9.65 -22.21 3.51
CA GLY A 148 10.72 -22.67 4.38
C GLY A 148 10.23 -23.59 5.51
N LEU A 149 9.02 -23.38 6.05
CA LEU A 149 8.43 -24.34 6.98
C LEU A 149 8.13 -25.69 6.33
N ALA A 150 7.60 -25.71 5.10
CA ALA A 150 7.28 -26.94 4.39
C ALA A 150 8.55 -27.74 4.03
N ARG A 151 9.62 -27.04 3.64
CA ARG A 151 10.85 -27.67 3.13
C ARG A 151 11.95 -27.83 4.19
N GLY A 152 11.76 -27.28 5.39
CA GLY A 152 12.72 -27.31 6.48
C GLY A 152 13.92 -26.38 6.26
N VAL A 153 13.71 -25.24 5.57
CA VAL A 153 14.73 -24.21 5.32
C VAL A 153 14.70 -23.18 6.46
N PRO A 154 15.86 -22.67 6.94
CA PRO A 154 15.90 -21.55 7.88
C PRO A 154 15.20 -20.30 7.32
N ILE A 155 14.19 -19.79 8.06
CA ILE A 155 13.36 -18.66 7.59
C ILE A 155 13.57 -17.35 8.36
N ARG A 156 14.11 -17.38 9.58
CA ARG A 156 14.07 -16.21 10.49
C ARG A 156 14.76 -14.99 9.90
N ALA A 157 15.98 -15.16 9.40
CA ALA A 157 16.76 -14.08 8.81
C ALA A 157 16.12 -13.58 7.50
N SER A 158 15.65 -14.48 6.65
CA SER A 158 14.98 -14.14 5.38
C SER A 158 13.69 -13.35 5.59
N VAL A 159 12.84 -13.80 6.52
CA VAL A 159 11.59 -13.11 6.88
C VAL A 159 11.88 -11.76 7.54
N LEU A 160 12.86 -11.68 8.45
CA LEU A 160 13.25 -10.42 9.08
C LEU A 160 13.77 -9.41 8.04
N LEU A 161 14.65 -9.86 7.14
CA LEU A 161 15.21 -9.01 6.10
C LEU A 161 14.13 -8.58 5.08
N CYS A 162 13.16 -9.45 4.80
CA CYS A 162 11.99 -9.11 3.99
C CYS A 162 11.12 -8.03 4.64
N ASN A 163 10.95 -8.06 5.97
CA ASN A 163 10.23 -7.00 6.68
C ASN A 163 10.96 -5.64 6.63
N LEU A 164 12.29 -5.65 6.63
CA LEU A 164 13.08 -4.41 6.73
C LEU A 164 13.31 -3.76 5.37
N ILE A 165 13.60 -4.56 4.35
CA ILE A 165 14.02 -4.06 3.03
C ILE A 165 13.50 -4.90 1.87
N GLY A 166 12.46 -5.73 2.07
CA GLY A 166 11.76 -6.45 0.99
C GLY A 166 12.63 -7.44 0.19
N PRO A 167 13.03 -7.13 -1.07
CA PRO A 167 13.70 -8.07 -1.97
C PRO A 167 14.94 -8.82 -1.43
N PRO A 168 15.83 -8.23 -0.61
CA PRO A 168 16.97 -8.95 -0.04
C PRO A 168 16.56 -10.14 0.84
N GLY A 169 15.40 -10.08 1.51
CA GLY A 169 14.87 -11.22 2.25
C GLY A 169 14.52 -12.41 1.35
N LEU A 170 13.94 -12.13 0.18
CA LEU A 170 13.69 -13.14 -0.85
C LEU A 170 15.00 -13.74 -1.36
N LEU A 171 15.99 -12.91 -1.70
CA LEU A 171 17.30 -13.39 -2.16
C LEU A 171 17.97 -14.29 -1.12
N LEU A 172 17.92 -13.91 0.16
CA LEU A 172 18.47 -14.71 1.24
C LEU A 172 17.75 -16.06 1.39
N HIS A 173 16.43 -16.09 1.25
CA HIS A 173 15.67 -17.35 1.26
C HIS A 173 16.09 -18.27 0.12
N LEU A 174 16.17 -17.76 -1.11
CA LEU A 174 16.57 -18.53 -2.28
C LEU A 174 18.00 -19.06 -2.15
N ALA A 175 18.94 -18.21 -1.70
CA ALA A 175 20.30 -18.62 -1.42
C ALA A 175 20.36 -19.73 -0.36
N THR A 176 19.59 -19.60 0.72
CA THR A 176 19.51 -20.61 1.78
C THR A 176 18.94 -21.93 1.24
N CYS A 177 17.92 -21.88 0.38
CA CYS A 177 17.38 -23.08 -0.26
C CYS A 177 18.42 -23.83 -1.11
N ILE A 178 19.26 -23.10 -1.86
CA ILE A 178 20.34 -23.68 -2.67
C ILE A 178 21.41 -24.30 -1.78
N VAL A 179 21.93 -23.54 -0.80
CA VAL A 179 23.03 -23.97 0.08
C VAL A 179 22.64 -25.15 0.98
N THR A 180 21.36 -25.26 1.35
CA THR A 180 20.83 -26.41 2.12
C THR A 180 20.46 -27.62 1.26
N GLY A 181 20.77 -27.60 -0.05
CA GLY A 181 20.51 -28.69 -0.97
C GLY A 181 19.02 -28.89 -1.31
N LYS A 182 18.16 -27.92 -1.02
CA LYS A 182 16.72 -27.99 -1.28
C LYS A 182 16.33 -27.54 -2.69
N GLY A 183 17.24 -26.86 -3.40
CA GLY A 183 17.00 -26.29 -4.73
C GLY A 183 16.10 -25.04 -4.68
N LEU A 184 15.77 -24.44 -5.83
CA LEU A 184 14.79 -23.35 -5.87
C LEU A 184 13.37 -23.89 -5.62
N PRO A 185 12.46 -23.09 -5.02
CA PRO A 185 11.07 -23.49 -4.85
C PRO A 185 10.42 -23.82 -6.20
N PRO A 186 9.72 -24.97 -6.32
CA PRO A 186 9.07 -25.34 -7.58
C PRO A 186 7.86 -24.43 -7.89
N PRO A 187 7.49 -24.27 -9.17
CA PRO A 187 6.25 -23.60 -9.54
C PRO A 187 5.02 -24.28 -8.89
N PRO A 188 3.93 -23.55 -8.60
CA PRO A 188 2.75 -24.08 -7.91
C PRO A 188 2.11 -25.32 -8.56
N ALA A 189 2.25 -25.49 -9.89
CA ALA A 189 1.70 -26.63 -10.62
C ALA A 189 2.58 -27.90 -10.58
N LEU A 190 3.84 -27.80 -10.16
CA LEU A 190 4.79 -28.93 -10.10
C LEU A 190 4.91 -29.54 -8.69
N ALA A 191 4.25 -28.96 -7.68
CA ALA A 191 4.29 -29.42 -6.31
C ALA A 191 3.19 -30.44 -5.94
N ALA A 192 2.19 -30.64 -6.81
CA ALA A 192 1.01 -31.49 -6.56
C ALA A 192 1.15 -32.94 -7.07
N THR A 193 2.31 -33.32 -7.63
CA THR A 193 2.55 -34.65 -8.21
C THR A 193 3.68 -35.41 -7.52
N GLY A 194 3.76 -35.35 -6.19
CA GLY A 194 4.75 -36.07 -5.39
C GLY A 194 4.16 -36.65 -4.11
#